data_AF-E2BNQ1-F1
#
_entry.id   AF-E2BNQ1-F1
#
_cell.length_a   1.000
_cell.length_b   1.000
_cell.length_c   1.000
_cell.angle_alpha   90.00
_cell.angle_beta   90.00
_cell.angle_gamma   90.00
#
_symmetry.space_group_name_H-M   'P 1'
#
loop_
_entity.id
_entity.type
_entity.pdbx_description
1 polymer ?
#
loop_
_entity_poly.entity_id
_entity_poly.type
_entity_poly.pdbx_seq_one_letter_code
_entity_poly.pdbx_strand_id
1 'polypeptide(L)'
;IGIYDFLKPVIMIRDPELIKSIAIKHFDMFTDHRDFIQYDQDPLASQGLFFLRGDKWRKMRAILSPSYTSKKMRTMFKLISD
;
A
#
# COMPACT_ATOMS: atom_id res chain seq x y z
N ILE A 1 -12.23 -14.70 12.18
CA ILE A 1 -11.32 -15.73 12.74
C ILE A 1 -10.08 -15.00 13.22
N GLY A 2 -9.64 -15.26 14.45
CA GLY A 2 -8.35 -14.75 14.95
C GLY A 2 -7.20 -15.63 14.46
N ILE A 3 -6.08 -15.02 14.12
CA ILE A 3 -4.81 -15.69 13.81
C ILE A 3 -3.69 -14.99 14.58
N TYR A 4 -2.50 -15.58 14.62
CA TYR A 4 -1.30 -14.92 15.15
C TYR A 4 -0.35 -14.59 14.00
N ASP A 5 0.14 -13.35 13.99
CA ASP A 5 1.27 -12.89 13.20
C ASP A 5 2.50 -12.90 14.10
N PHE A 6 3.31 -13.95 13.99
CA PHE A 6 4.33 -14.32 14.99
C PHE A 6 3.75 -14.33 16.41
N LEU A 7 4.05 -13.31 17.22
CA LEU A 7 3.60 -13.18 18.60
C LEU A 7 2.38 -12.27 18.76
N LYS A 8 1.94 -11.62 17.68
CA LYS A 8 0.87 -10.62 17.71
C LYS A 8 -0.46 -11.24 17.27
N PRO A 9 -1.50 -11.27 18.13
CA PRO A 9 -2.82 -11.71 17.70
C PRO A 9 -3.42 -10.69 16.72
N VAL A 10 -4.02 -11.18 15.64
CA VAL A 10 -4.63 -10.35 14.59
C VAL A 10 -5.91 -11.00 14.07
N ILE A 11 -6.77 -10.19 13.45
CA ILE A 11 -8.06 -10.66 12.92
C ILE A 11 -7.95 -10.87 11.42
N MET A 12 -8.32 -12.07 10.95
CA MET A 12 -8.50 -12.36 9.53
C MET A 12 -9.92 -12.04 9.11
N ILE A 13 -10.06 -11.06 8.22
CA ILE A 13 -11.30 -10.68 7.57
C ILE A 13 -11.49 -11.57 6.34
N ARG A 14 -12.64 -12.26 6.25
CA ARG A 14 -12.94 -13.21 5.15
C ARG A 14 -14.15 -12.82 4.32
N ASP A 15 -14.91 -11.82 4.77
CA ASP A 15 -16.10 -11.34 4.07
C ASP A 15 -15.71 -10.26 3.04
N PRO A 16 -15.90 -10.49 1.73
CA PRO A 16 -15.56 -9.53 0.70
C PRO A 16 -16.28 -8.18 0.82
N GLU A 17 -17.52 -8.16 1.30
CA GLU A 17 -18.28 -6.91 1.45
C GLU A 17 -17.72 -6.08 2.61
N LEU A 18 -17.29 -6.73 3.69
CA LEU A 18 -16.57 -6.07 4.77
C LEU A 18 -15.20 -5.55 4.31
N ILE A 19 -14.47 -6.32 3.50
CA ILE A 19 -13.18 -5.88 2.94
C ILE A 19 -13.37 -4.64 2.06
N LYS A 20 -14.37 -4.61 1.17
CA LYS A 20 -14.70 -3.43 0.37
C LYS A 20 -15.10 -2.24 1.24
N SER A 21 -15.91 -2.48 2.26
CA SER A 21 -16.34 -1.43 3.20
C SER A 21 -15.13 -0.76 3.87
N ILE A 22 -14.17 -1.55 4.34
CA ILE A 22 -12.93 -1.05 4.96
C ILE A 22 -12.03 -0.35 3.93
N ALA A 23 -11.78 -0.97 2.78
CA ALA A 23 -10.81 -0.50 1.80
C ALA A 23 -11.29 0.67 0.93
N ILE A 24 -12.61 0.90 0.84
CA ILE A 24 -13.21 1.93 -0.03
C ILE A 24 -13.99 2.94 0.80
N LYS A 25 -15.06 2.50 1.47
CA LYS A 25 -15.99 3.40 2.18
C LYS A 25 -15.36 4.04 3.41
N HIS A 26 -14.56 3.26 4.12
CA HIS A 26 -13.95 3.65 5.39
C HIS A 26 -12.44 3.78 5.30
N PHE A 27 -11.91 3.99 4.08
CA PHE A 27 -10.48 4.01 3.83
C PHE A 27 -9.74 5.01 4.72
N ASP A 28 -10.31 6.19 4.97
CA ASP A 28 -9.68 7.23 5.79
C ASP A 28 -9.44 6.81 7.25
N MET A 29 -10.11 5.78 7.75
CA MET A 29 -9.87 5.21 9.09
C MET A 29 -8.82 4.09 9.08
N PHE A 30 -8.50 3.53 7.91
CA PHE A 30 -7.62 2.37 7.72
C PHE A 30 -6.55 2.63 6.65
N THR A 31 -6.00 3.85 6.62
CA THR A 31 -5.07 4.28 5.55
C THR A 31 -3.71 3.61 5.62
N ASP A 32 -3.25 3.28 6.84
CA ASP A 32 -1.88 2.86 7.08
C ASP A 32 -1.74 1.31 7.09
N HIS A 33 -0.67 0.83 6.45
CA HIS A 33 -0.28 -0.57 6.49
C HIS A 33 0.48 -0.91 7.78
N ARG A 34 0.61 -2.22 8.08
CA ARG A 34 1.46 -2.68 9.19
C ARG A 34 2.91 -2.24 8.99
N ASP A 35 3.60 -1.96 10.10
CA ASP A 35 5.02 -1.66 10.06
C ASP A 35 5.77 -2.90 9.59
N PHE A 36 6.55 -2.73 8.52
CA PHE A 36 7.36 -3.82 7.97
C PHE A 36 8.83 -3.40 7.89
N ILE A 37 9.11 -2.17 7.44
CA ILE A 37 10.45 -1.58 7.40
C ILE A 37 10.40 -0.21 8.06
N GLN A 38 11.25 0.00 9.07
CA GLN A 38 11.43 1.28 9.73
C GLN A 38 12.67 2.00 9.17
N TYR A 39 12.73 3.32 9.35
CA TYR A 39 13.78 4.16 8.78
C TYR A 39 15.18 3.81 9.31
N ASP A 40 15.27 3.42 10.57
CA ASP A 40 16.51 2.97 11.23
C ASP A 40 17.02 1.62 10.69
N GLN A 41 16.11 0.76 10.20
CA GLN A 41 16.45 -0.54 9.61
C GLN A 41 16.92 -0.39 8.16
N ASP A 42 16.21 0.39 7.36
CA ASP A 42 16.59 0.69 5.97
C ASP A 42 16.06 2.07 5.55
N PRO A 43 16.92 3.11 5.52
CA PRO A 43 16.54 4.46 5.12
C PRO A 43 16.04 4.54 3.67
N LEU A 44 16.49 3.67 2.77
CA LEU A 44 16.11 3.69 1.37
C LEU A 44 14.77 2.99 1.16
N ALA A 45 14.64 1.75 1.63
CA ALA A 45 13.42 0.98 1.47
C ALA A 45 12.24 1.62 2.22
N SER A 46 12.47 2.21 3.39
CA SER A 46 11.43 2.91 4.16
C SER A 46 10.81 4.12 3.45
N GLN A 47 11.48 4.69 2.44
CA GLN A 47 10.91 5.76 1.61
C GLN A 47 10.02 5.23 0.46
N GLY A 48 9.95 3.91 0.27
CA GLY A 48 9.07 3.30 -0.71
C GLY A 48 7.60 3.60 -0.42
N LEU A 49 6.81 3.84 -1.48
CA LEU A 49 5.40 4.25 -1.35
C LEU A 49 4.56 3.29 -0.48
N PHE A 50 4.92 2.01 -0.44
CA PHE A 50 4.21 1.01 0.38
C PHE A 50 4.45 1.16 1.90
N PHE A 51 5.60 1.68 2.30
CA PHE A 51 6.00 1.82 3.71
C PHE A 51 5.73 3.22 4.28
N LEU A 52 5.51 4.22 3.42
CA LEU A 52 5.09 5.54 3.85
C LEU A 52 3.68 5.50 4.45
N ARG A 53 3.42 6.43 5.38
CA ARG A 53 2.14 6.56 6.10
C ARG A 53 1.58 7.98 6.07
N GLY A 54 0.29 8.09 6.36
CA GLY A 54 -0.42 9.36 6.51
C GLY A 54 -0.14 10.34 5.37
N ASP A 55 0.19 11.59 5.73
CA ASP A 55 0.39 12.66 4.75
C ASP A 55 1.62 12.47 3.85
N LYS A 56 2.68 11.80 4.34
CA LYS A 56 3.86 11.50 3.51
C LYS A 56 3.48 10.58 2.36
N TRP A 57 2.73 9.52 2.68
CA TRP A 57 2.17 8.62 1.69
C TRP A 57 1.24 9.34 0.72
N ARG A 58 0.32 10.16 1.23
CA ARG A 58 -0.65 10.90 0.41
C ARG A 58 0.03 11.81 -0.59
N LYS A 59 1.06 12.56 -0.15
CA LYS A 59 1.88 13.44 -1.01
C LYS A 59 2.64 12.64 -2.06
N MET A 60 3.36 11.59 -1.66
CA MET A 60 4.14 10.77 -2.59
C MET A 60 3.25 10.08 -3.62
N ARG A 61 2.08 9.57 -3.20
CA ARG A 61 1.09 8.97 -4.10
C ARG A 61 0.61 9.95 -5.15
N ALA A 62 0.30 11.19 -4.75
CA ALA A 62 -0.13 12.23 -5.68
C ALA A 62 0.96 12.55 -6.72
N ILE A 63 2.24 12.57 -6.32
CA ILE A 63 3.38 12.80 -7.20
C ILE A 63 3.58 11.64 -8.19
N LEU A 64 3.46 10.39 -7.72
CA LEU A 64 3.74 9.21 -8.54
C LEU A 64 2.59 8.79 -9.46
N SER A 65 1.33 9.02 -9.08
CA SER A 65 0.15 8.55 -9.83
C SER A 65 0.15 8.96 -11.32
N PRO A 66 0.56 10.18 -11.72
CA PRO A 66 0.64 10.59 -13.13
C PRO A 66 1.66 9.81 -13.98
N SER A 67 2.58 9.07 -13.37
CA SER A 67 3.55 8.23 -14.09
C SER A 67 2.97 6.90 -14.54
N TYR A 68 1.87 6.44 -13.93
CA TYR A 68 1.24 5.14 -14.20
C TYR A 68 -0.05 5.25 -15.03
N THR A 69 -0.17 6.29 -15.85
CA THR A 69 -1.33 6.41 -16.78
C THR A 69 -1.34 5.28 -17.81
N SER A 70 -2.51 4.92 -18.31
CA SER A 70 -2.64 3.83 -19.29
C SER A 70 -1.79 4.05 -20.55
N LYS A 71 -1.57 5.30 -20.97
CA LYS A 71 -0.67 5.62 -22.10
C LYS A 71 0.77 5.25 -21.77
N LYS A 72 1.29 5.70 -20.63
CA LYS A 72 2.66 5.41 -20.19
C LYS A 72 2.86 3.90 -19.94
N MET A 73 1.87 3.23 -19.33
CA MET A 73 1.90 1.78 -19.13
C MET A 73 1.98 1.00 -20.44
N ARG A 74 1.21 1.39 -21.47
CA ARG A 74 1.31 0.76 -22.80
C ARG A 74 2.67 0.94 -23.44
N THR A 75 3.30 2.10 -23.25
CA THR A 75 4.68 2.34 -23.72
C THR A 75 5.67 1.45 -22.96
N MET A 76 5.59 1.40 -21.63
CA MET A 76 6.47 0.54 -20.82
C MET A 76 6.31 -0.93 -21.14
N PHE A 77 5.08 -1.39 -21.38
CA PHE A 77 4.82 -2.78 -21.76
C PHE A 77 5.60 -3.17 -23.02
N LYS A 78 5.58 -2.33 -24.07
CA LYS A 78 6.36 -2.57 -25.29
C LYS A 78 7.86 -2.72 -25.00
N LEU A 79 8.42 -1.83 -24.18
CA LEU A 79 9.84 -1.86 -23.81
C LEU A 79 10.25 -3.09 -23.01
N ILE A 80 9.31 -3.74 -22.31
CA ILE A 80 9.57 -4.95 -21.52
C ILE A 80 9.36 -6.22 -22.36
N SER A 81 8.45 -6.16 -23.34
CA SER A 81 8.13 -7.30 -24.21
C SER A 81 9.09 -7.47 -25.39
N ASP A 82 9.87 -6.44 -25.70
CA ASP A 82 10.97 -6.47 -26.67
C ASP A 82 12.23 -7.05 -26.03
#